data_AF-A0A9N9PE28-F1
#
_entry.id   AF-A0A9N9PE28-F1
#
_cell.length_a   1.000
_cell.length_b   1.000
_cell.length_c   1.000
_cell.angle_alpha   90.00
_cell.angle_beta   90.00
_cell.angle_gamma   90.00
#
_symmetry.space_group_name_H-M   'P 1'
#
loop_
_entity.id
_entity.type
_entity.pdbx_description
1 polymer ?
#
loop_
_entity_poly.entity_id
_entity_poly.type
_entity_poly.pdbx_seq_one_letter_code
_entity_poly.pdbx_strand_id
1 'polypeptide(L)'
;DLMILLELLEKATKHLSAASYPTHDDIRFVFMSLQQHLDVYIKKERFSQNNIATSINKKLVEYWEIMDSSSIVLAVLDLRTRLKIFNDITEQENTINLTHQAFNLYKSQLKPSVP
;
A
#
# COMPACT_ATOMS: atom_id res chain seq x y z
N ASP A 1 5.64 -25.23 -11.93
CA ASP A 1 6.30 -23.99 -11.45
C ASP A 1 5.76 -22.71 -12.07
N LEU A 2 5.75 -22.53 -13.40
CA LEU A 2 5.19 -21.30 -13.99
C LEU A 2 3.72 -21.07 -13.62
N MET A 3 2.90 -22.14 -13.66
CA MET A 3 1.50 -22.08 -13.24
C MET A 3 1.31 -21.63 -11.78
N ILE A 4 2.28 -21.92 -10.90
CA ILE A 4 2.22 -21.49 -9.50
C ILE A 4 2.36 -19.96 -9.40
N LEU A 5 3.27 -19.38 -10.19
CA LEU A 5 3.45 -17.92 -10.24
C LEU A 5 2.24 -17.24 -10.88
N LEU A 6 1.66 -17.83 -11.93
CA LEU A 6 0.46 -17.29 -12.57
C LEU A 6 -0.75 -17.34 -11.64
N GLU A 7 -0.94 -18.44 -10.92
CA GLU A 7 -2.03 -18.58 -9.93
C GLU A 7 -1.90 -17.55 -8.80
N LEU A 8 -0.66 -17.27 -8.36
CA LEU A 8 -0.40 -16.24 -7.36
C LEU A 8 -0.87 -14.86 -7.86
N LEU A 9 -0.52 -14.48 -9.09
CA LEU A 9 -0.92 -13.22 -9.69
C LEU A 9 -2.43 -13.17 -9.96
N GLU A 10 -3.03 -14.29 -10.37
CA GLU A 10 -4.47 -14.40 -10.57
C GLU A 10 -5.23 -14.13 -9.27
N LYS A 11 -4.79 -14.73 -8.15
CA LYS A 11 -5.41 -14.53 -6.83
C LYS A 11 -5.34 -13.08 -6.38
N ALA A 12 -4.17 -12.45 -6.52
CA ALA A 12 -4.00 -11.03 -6.21
C ALA A 12 -4.91 -10.14 -7.08
N THR A 13 -4.96 -10.42 -8.38
CA THR A 13 -5.80 -9.67 -9.33
C THR A 13 -7.29 -9.82 -8.99
N LYS A 14 -7.75 -11.05 -8.73
CA LYS A 14 -9.13 -11.32 -8.31
C LYS A 14 -9.48 -10.56 -7.04
N HIS A 15 -8.61 -10.59 -6.03
CA HIS A 15 -8.82 -9.88 -4.78
C HIS A 15 -9.00 -8.38 -5.00
N LEU A 16 -8.09 -7.74 -5.73
CA LEU A 16 -8.16 -6.30 -6.02
C LEU A 16 -9.36 -5.94 -6.91
N SER A 17 -9.73 -6.81 -7.86
CA SER A 17 -10.89 -6.58 -8.74
C SER A 17 -12.24 -6.77 -8.04
N ALA A 18 -12.28 -7.49 -6.92
CA ALA A 18 -13.51 -7.69 -6.15
C ALA A 18 -13.88 -6.44 -5.33
N ALA A 19 -12.92 -5.57 -5.04
CA ALA A 19 -13.16 -4.29 -4.40
C ALA A 19 -13.64 -3.27 -5.43
N SER A 20 -14.73 -2.55 -5.14
CA SER A 20 -15.20 -1.45 -6.00
C SER A 20 -14.22 -0.26 -6.00
N TYR A 21 -13.52 -0.04 -4.89
CA TYR A 21 -12.50 0.99 -4.71
C TYR A 21 -11.42 0.46 -3.75
N PRO A 22 -10.46 -0.36 -4.22
CA PRO A 22 -9.36 -0.83 -3.38
C PRO A 22 -8.61 0.38 -2.81
N THR A 23 -8.42 0.38 -1.49
CA THR A 23 -7.68 1.43 -0.80
C THR A 23 -6.18 1.23 -0.97
N HIS A 24 -5.40 2.26 -0.63
CA HIS A 24 -3.94 2.14 -0.62
C HIS A 24 -3.47 0.99 0.29
N ASP A 25 -4.13 0.78 1.44
CA ASP A 25 -3.80 -0.30 2.37
C ASP A 25 -4.16 -1.68 1.81
N ASP A 26 -5.26 -1.81 1.06
CA ASP A 26 -5.61 -3.06 0.38
C ASP A 26 -4.54 -3.43 -0.65
N ILE A 27 -4.07 -2.45 -1.43
CA ILE A 27 -3.01 -2.66 -2.42
C ILE A 27 -1.70 -3.03 -1.72
N ARG A 28 -1.34 -2.33 -0.64
CA ARG A 28 -0.16 -2.63 0.17
C ARG A 28 -0.18 -4.06 0.70
N PHE A 29 -1.32 -4.48 1.25
CA PHE A 29 -1.48 -5.83 1.82
C PHE A 29 -1.30 -6.91 0.75
N VAL A 30 -1.89 -6.72 -0.44
CA VAL A 30 -1.73 -7.64 -1.56
C VAL A 30 -0.27 -7.70 -2.03
N PHE A 31 0.40 -6.55 -2.14
CA PHE A 31 1.81 -6.48 -2.53
C PHE A 31 2.73 -7.22 -1.54
N MET A 32 2.56 -6.95 -0.24
CA MET A 32 3.33 -7.64 0.81
C MET A 32 3.10 -9.15 0.77
N SER A 33 1.84 -9.58 0.58
CA SER A 33 1.50 -11.00 0.45
C SER A 33 2.18 -11.62 -0.76
N LEU A 34 2.13 -10.98 -1.93
CA LEU A 34 2.82 -11.45 -3.14
C LEU A 34 4.32 -11.62 -2.91
N GLN A 35 4.98 -10.64 -2.31
CA GLN A 35 6.42 -10.69 -2.04
C GLN A 35 6.77 -11.84 -1.10
N GLN A 36 6.01 -12.00 0.00
CA GLN A 36 6.25 -13.09 0.95
C GLN A 36 6.12 -14.47 0.29
N HIS A 37 5.12 -14.66 -0.57
CA HIS A 37 4.95 -15.90 -1.33
C HIS A 37 6.08 -16.12 -2.35
N LEU A 38 6.51 -15.07 -3.07
CA LEU A 38 7.62 -15.15 -4.02
C LEU A 38 8.93 -15.52 -3.33
N ASP A 39 9.21 -14.95 -2.16
CA ASP A 39 10.41 -15.23 -1.36
C ASP A 39 10.53 -16.73 -1.01
N VAL A 40 9.42 -17.40 -0.70
CA VAL A 40 9.40 -18.85 -0.44
C VAL A 40 9.87 -19.62 -1.67
N TYR A 41 9.42 -19.24 -2.87
CA TYR A 41 9.82 -19.89 -4.12
C TYR A 41 11.25 -19.54 -4.54
N ILE A 42 11.69 -18.31 -4.31
CA ILE A 42 13.06 -17.86 -4.60
C ILE A 42 14.08 -18.59 -3.73
N LYS A 43 13.77 -18.86 -2.46
CA LYS A 43 14.67 -19.58 -1.54
C LYS A 43 14.68 -21.10 -1.76
N LYS A 44 13.80 -21.62 -2.63
CA LYS A 44 13.69 -23.05 -2.93
C LYS A 44 14.71 -23.46 -3.99
N GLU A 45 15.73 -24.23 -3.61
CA GLU A 45 16.87 -24.66 -4.45
C GLU A 45 16.50 -25.28 -5.81
N ARG A 46 15.31 -25.90 -5.93
CA ARG A 46 14.87 -26.61 -7.15
C ARG A 46 13.70 -25.95 -7.86
N PHE A 47 13.40 -24.68 -7.57
CA PHE A 47 12.33 -23.99 -8.27
C PHE A 47 12.78 -23.55 -9.67
N SER A 48 12.21 -24.16 -10.71
CA SER A 48 12.66 -23.95 -12.10
C SER A 48 12.42 -22.53 -12.61
N GLN A 49 11.50 -21.78 -11.99
CA GLN A 49 11.14 -20.41 -12.37
C GLN A 49 11.72 -19.36 -11.41
N ASN A 50 12.82 -19.68 -10.72
CA ASN A 50 13.47 -18.79 -9.76
C ASN A 50 13.77 -17.40 -10.36
N ASN A 51 14.31 -17.36 -11.58
CA ASN A 51 14.61 -16.11 -12.28
C ASN A 51 13.35 -15.26 -12.53
N ILE A 52 12.23 -15.90 -12.89
CA ILE A 52 10.96 -15.21 -13.10
C ILE A 52 10.42 -14.69 -11.77
N ALA A 53 10.41 -15.52 -10.73
CA ALA A 53 9.96 -15.10 -9.40
C ALA A 53 10.78 -13.93 -8.85
N THR A 54 12.11 -13.97 -9.01
CA THR A 54 13.01 -12.88 -8.63
C THR A 54 12.74 -11.61 -9.42
N SER A 55 12.52 -11.71 -10.73
CA SER A 55 12.19 -10.57 -11.57
C SER A 55 10.85 -9.92 -11.19
N ILE A 56 9.83 -10.72 -10.92
CA ILE A 56 8.53 -10.25 -10.41
C ILE A 56 8.71 -9.56 -9.06
N ASN A 57 9.42 -10.20 -8.12
CA ASN A 57 9.64 -9.64 -6.79
C ASN A 57 10.35 -8.28 -6.86
N LYS A 58 11.39 -8.17 -7.70
CA LYS A 58 12.08 -6.91 -7.96
C LYS A 58 11.15 -5.84 -8.52
N LYS A 59 10.28 -6.18 -9.46
CA LYS A 59 9.29 -5.24 -10.01
C LYS A 59 8.25 -4.78 -9.00
N LEU A 60 7.83 -5.66 -8.10
CA LEU A 60 6.93 -5.29 -7.00
C LEU A 60 7.61 -4.31 -6.04
N VAL A 61 8.90 -4.51 -5.71
CA VAL A 61 9.67 -3.57 -4.89
C VAL A 61 9.78 -2.21 -5.58
N GLU A 62 10.23 -2.16 -6.83
CA GLU A 62 10.39 -0.92 -7.60
C GLU A 62 9.07 -0.14 -7.69
N TYR A 63 7.95 -0.83 -7.93
CA TYR A 63 6.63 -0.20 -7.99
C TYR A 63 6.16 0.28 -6.61
N TRP A 64 6.40 -0.53 -5.57
CA TRP A 64 6.05 -0.18 -4.20
C TRP A 64 6.80 1.07 -3.74
N GLU A 65 8.08 1.24 -4.05
CA GLU A 65 8.83 2.46 -3.70
C GLU A 65 8.20 3.73 -4.30
N ILE A 66 7.70 3.66 -5.53
CA ILE A 66 7.00 4.76 -6.20
C ILE A 66 5.62 5.00 -5.56
N MET A 67 4.89 3.94 -5.25
CA MET A 67 3.58 4.01 -4.60
C MET A 67 3.66 4.50 -3.16
N ASP A 68 4.66 4.08 -2.39
CA ASP A 68 4.85 4.44 -0.99
C ASP A 68 5.28 5.90 -0.84
N SER A 69 6.18 6.38 -1.71
CA SER A 69 6.55 7.80 -1.77
C SER A 69 5.38 8.70 -2.18
N SER A 70 4.51 8.22 -3.06
CA SER A 70 3.25 8.90 -3.40
C SER A 70 2.13 8.66 -2.39
N SER A 71 2.25 7.68 -1.48
CA SER A 71 1.21 7.31 -0.51
C SER A 71 0.97 8.36 0.54
N ILE A 72 2.00 9.10 0.98
CA ILE A 72 1.83 10.20 1.93
C ILE A 72 0.96 11.28 1.29
N VAL A 73 1.25 11.60 0.02
CA VAL A 73 0.49 12.57 -0.76
C VAL A 73 -0.91 12.05 -1.04
N LEU A 74 -1.06 10.76 -1.37
CA LEU A 74 -2.35 10.13 -1.61
C LEU A 74 -3.15 9.92 -0.34
N ALA A 75 -2.59 9.69 0.84
CA ALA A 75 -3.31 9.62 2.10
C ALA A 75 -3.83 11.00 2.52
N VAL A 76 -3.03 12.05 2.27
CA VAL A 76 -3.44 13.46 2.41
C VAL A 76 -4.52 13.81 1.39
N LEU A 77 -4.40 13.35 0.14
CA LEU A 77 -5.42 13.56 -0.90
C LEU A 77 -6.62 12.61 -0.77
N ASP A 78 -6.47 11.46 -0.12
CA ASP A 78 -7.55 10.50 0.13
C ASP A 78 -8.47 11.03 1.24
N LEU A 79 -7.93 11.90 2.11
CA LEU A 79 -8.73 12.81 2.92
C LEU A 79 -9.71 13.60 2.05
N ARG A 80 -9.32 14.06 0.86
CA ARG A 80 -10.19 14.79 -0.08
C ARG A 80 -11.29 13.90 -0.66
N THR A 81 -11.03 12.62 -0.90
CA THR A 81 -12.06 11.64 -1.30
C THR A 81 -12.99 11.32 -0.12
N ARG A 82 -12.45 11.18 1.09
CA ARG A 82 -13.22 10.99 2.33
C ARG A 82 -14.04 12.22 2.72
N LEU A 83 -13.58 13.43 2.38
CA LEU A 83 -14.33 14.66 2.62
C LEU A 83 -15.62 14.74 1.79
N LYS A 84 -15.67 14.08 0.62
CA LYS A 84 -16.90 13.95 -0.18
C LYS A 84 -18.03 13.18 0.52
N ILE A 85 -17.74 12.46 1.60
CA ILE A 85 -18.75 11.77 2.43
C ILE A 85 -19.55 12.77 3.26
N PHE A 86 -18.93 13.88 3.65
CA PHE A 86 -19.63 14.94 4.37
C PHE A 86 -20.42 15.78 3.37
N ASN A 87 -21.74 15.86 3.59
CA ASN A 87 -22.63 16.67 2.76
C ASN A 87 -22.58 18.16 3.13
N ASP A 88 -22.03 18.50 4.31
CA ASP A 88 -21.91 19.87 4.83
C ASP A 88 -20.45 20.36 4.75
N ILE A 89 -20.25 21.52 4.12
CA ILE A 89 -18.95 22.20 3.97
C ILE A 89 -18.36 22.57 5.34
N THR A 90 -19.20 22.90 6.31
CA THR A 90 -18.78 23.27 7.67
C THR A 90 -18.15 22.09 8.41
N GLU A 91 -18.73 20.90 8.23
CA GLU A 91 -18.25 19.65 8.81
C GLU A 91 -16.94 19.19 8.15
N GLN A 92 -16.80 19.42 6.84
CA GLN A 92 -15.55 19.23 6.09
C GLN A 92 -14.43 20.12 6.65
N GLU A 93 -14.67 21.42 6.78
CA GLU A 93 -13.69 22.39 7.28
C GLU A 93 -13.24 22.08 8.71
N ASN A 94 -14.17 21.68 9.57
CA ASN A 94 -13.85 21.28 10.94
C ASN A 94 -12.98 20.02 10.99
N THR A 95 -13.30 19.02 10.17
CA THR A 95 -12.53 17.77 10.07
C THR A 95 -11.12 18.02 9.55
N ILE A 96 -10.95 18.91 8.57
CA ILE A 96 -9.62 19.33 8.09
C ILE A 96 -8.83 19.97 9.24
N ASN A 97 -9.44 20.89 9.98
CA ASN A 97 -8.77 21.58 11.09
C ASN A 97 -8.36 20.61 12.21
N LEU A 98 -9.23 19.68 12.60
CA LEU A 98 -8.91 18.66 13.60
C LEU A 98 -7.77 17.76 13.12
N THR A 99 -7.76 17.39 11.84
CA THR A 99 -6.68 16.59 11.25
C THR A 99 -5.35 17.34 11.27
N HIS A 100 -5.35 18.64 10.92
CA HIS A 100 -4.16 19.49 11.02
C HIS A 100 -3.66 19.62 12.46
N GLN A 101 -4.54 19.78 13.44
CA GLN A 101 -4.17 19.84 14.86
C GLN A 101 -3.55 18.53 15.32
N ALA A 102 -4.15 17.38 14.99
CA ALA A 102 -3.64 16.06 15.32
C ALA A 102 -2.26 15.80 14.68
N PHE A 103 -2.08 16.17 13.42
CA PHE A 103 -0.79 16.04 12.74
C PHE A 103 0.30 16.92 13.37
N ASN A 104 -0.03 18.16 13.73
CA ASN A 104 0.91 19.06 14.39
C ASN A 104 1.30 18.58 15.79
N LEU A 105 0.36 17.97 16.53
CA LEU A 105 0.64 17.32 17.82
C LEU A 105 1.56 16.10 17.64
N TYR A 106 1.33 15.27 16.63
CA TYR A 106 2.21 14.14 16.33
C TYR A 106 3.63 14.61 15.94
N LYS A 107 3.71 15.64 15.10
CA LYS A 107 4.98 16.24 14.68
C LYS A 107 5.77 16.86 15.84
N SER A 108 5.08 17.43 16.82
CA SER A 108 5.76 18.01 18.00
C SER A 108 6.31 16.94 18.94
N GLN A 109 5.67 15.77 19.00
CA GLN A 109 6.13 14.60 19.77
C GLN A 109 7.32 13.87 19.11
N LEU A 110 7.54 14.04 17.80
CA LEU A 110 8.67 13.49 17.07
C LEU A 110 9.99 14.27 17.25
N LYS A 111 9.98 15.44 17.91
CA LYS A 111 11.24 16.09 18.29
C LYS A 111 11.93 15.21 19.35
N PRO A 112 13.14 14.67 19.09
CA PRO A 112 13.84 13.94 20.12
C PRO A 112 14.09 14.90 21.29
N SER A 113 13.75 14.45 22.50
CA SER A 113 14.33 15.01 23.71
C SER A 113 15.84 14.86 23.60
N VAL A 114 16.51 15.95 23.24
CA VAL A 114 17.96 16.04 23.34
C VAL A 114 18.27 15.92 24.84
N PRO A 115 19.11 14.96 25.27
CA PRO A 115 19.55 14.87 26.65
C PRO A 115 20.38 16.09 27.08
#